data_AF-A0A9P7T975-F1
#
_entry.id   AF-A0A9P7T975-F1
#
_cell.length_a   1.000
_cell.length_b   1.000
_cell.length_c   1.000
_cell.angle_alpha   90.00
_cell.angle_beta   90.00
_cell.angle_gamma   90.00
#
_symmetry.space_group_name_H-M   'P 1'
#
loop_
_entity.id
_entity.type
_entity.pdbx_description
1 polymer ?
#
loop_
_entity_poly.entity_id
_entity_poly.type
_entity_poly.pdbx_seq_one_letter_code
_entity_poly.pdbx_strand_id
1 'polypeptide(L)'
;MDAVMRERFDSLTFFSDKDIYNDRQRIRDLALVGLSPTQAWIKILQDDQLHDMIKYADEHRVEAVFWTYTWPIEMWKKFPEHRD
;
A
#
# COMPACT_ATOMS: atom_id res chain seq x y z
N MET A 1 28.57 10.02 -27.59
CA MET A 1 27.22 9.53 -27.91
C MET A 1 26.90 10.06 -29.30
N ASP A 2 27.08 9.21 -30.31
CA ASP A 2 27.30 9.60 -31.71
C ASP A 2 26.04 10.04 -32.45
N ALA A 3 26.23 10.98 -33.39
CA ALA A 3 25.21 11.59 -34.24
C ALA A 3 24.34 10.57 -35.02
N VAL A 4 24.87 9.36 -35.26
CA VAL A 4 24.18 8.24 -35.92
C VAL A 4 22.92 7.80 -35.16
N MET A 5 22.87 7.97 -33.83
CA MET A 5 21.67 7.65 -33.04
C MET A 5 20.53 8.66 -33.20
N ARG A 6 20.82 9.89 -33.65
CA ARG A 6 19.80 10.94 -33.81
C ARG A 6 19.02 10.79 -35.12
N GLU A 7 19.69 10.40 -36.20
CA GLU A 7 19.09 10.37 -37.54
C GLU A 7 18.11 9.20 -37.76
N ARG A 8 18.20 8.16 -36.93
CA ARG A 8 17.33 6.97 -37.04
C ARG A 8 16.00 7.10 -36.28
N PHE A 9 15.83 8.17 -35.49
CA PHE A 9 14.74 8.30 -34.53
C PHE A 9 14.09 9.68 -34.54
N ASP A 10 13.81 10.22 -35.72
CA ASP A 10 13.01 11.45 -35.91
C ASP A 10 11.54 11.31 -35.44
N SER A 11 11.14 10.15 -34.90
CA SER A 11 9.80 9.92 -34.35
C SER A 11 9.75 9.06 -33.09
N LEU A 12 10.87 8.82 -32.38
CA LEU A 12 10.76 8.20 -31.05
C LEU A 12 10.50 9.28 -30.03
N THR A 13 9.27 9.31 -29.52
CA THR A 13 8.98 9.86 -28.20
C THR A 13 9.92 9.18 -27.21
N PHE A 14 11.01 9.86 -26.85
CA PHE A 14 11.90 9.45 -25.77
C PHE A 14 11.07 9.55 -24.49
N PHE A 15 10.49 8.43 -24.04
CA PHE A 15 9.87 8.36 -22.73
C PHE A 15 10.95 8.73 -21.71
N SER A 16 10.70 9.80 -20.96
CA SER A 16 11.56 10.17 -19.86
C SER A 16 11.35 9.20 -18.71
N ASP A 17 12.31 9.10 -17.80
CA ASP A 17 12.13 8.35 -16.55
C ASP A 17 10.86 8.80 -15.82
N LYS A 18 10.54 10.09 -15.89
CA LYS A 18 9.31 10.69 -15.34
C LYS A 18 8.05 10.06 -15.95
N ASP A 19 8.02 9.80 -17.25
CA ASP A 19 6.87 9.17 -17.91
C ASP A 19 6.68 7.74 -17.42
N ILE A 20 7.78 6.99 -17.27
CA ILE A 20 7.77 5.63 -16.71
C ILE A 20 7.25 5.64 -15.26
N TYR A 21 7.71 6.58 -14.43
CA TYR A 21 7.24 6.71 -13.05
C TYR A 21 5.75 7.07 -12.97
N ASN A 22 5.30 8.02 -13.81
CA ASN A 22 3.90 8.44 -13.86
C ASN A 22 2.98 7.28 -14.31
N ASP A 23 3.39 6.50 -15.32
CA ASP A 23 2.62 5.33 -15.76
C ASP A 23 2.55 4.26 -14.69
N ARG A 24 3.67 3.98 -14.01
CA ARG A 24 3.70 3.05 -12.86
C ARG A 24 2.83 3.51 -11.70
N GLN A 25 2.73 4.82 -11.48
CA GLN A 25 1.85 5.37 -10.47
C GLN A 25 0.39 5.21 -10.89
N ARG A 26 0.03 5.56 -12.13
CA ARG A 26 -1.31 5.39 -12.68
C ARG A 26 -1.79 3.93 -12.61
N ILE A 27 -0.94 2.97 -12.97
CA ILE A 27 -1.26 1.54 -12.88
C ILE A 27 -1.54 1.12 -11.43
N ARG A 28 -0.74 1.60 -10.47
CA ARG A 28 -0.94 1.31 -9.04
C ARG A 28 -2.24 1.94 -8.51
N ASP A 29 -2.50 3.19 -8.87
CA ASP A 29 -3.71 3.88 -8.46
C ASP A 29 -4.95 3.17 -9.01
N LEU A 30 -4.94 2.70 -10.26
CA LEU A 30 -6.03 1.89 -10.82
C LEU A 30 -6.21 0.56 -10.07
N ALA A 31 -5.12 -0.14 -9.76
CA ALA A 31 -5.17 -1.42 -9.06
C ALA A 31 -5.70 -1.30 -7.62
N LEU A 32 -5.42 -0.17 -6.96
CA LEU A 32 -5.82 0.10 -5.58
C LEU A 32 -7.06 1.00 -5.48
N VAL A 33 -7.76 1.26 -6.58
CA VAL A 33 -8.98 2.10 -6.62
C VAL A 33 -8.73 3.49 -6.04
N GLY A 34 -7.58 4.08 -6.35
CA GLY A 34 -7.13 5.39 -5.86
C GLY A 34 -6.63 5.40 -4.43
N LEU A 35 -6.54 4.25 -3.76
CA LEU A 35 -5.98 4.13 -2.42
C LEU A 35 -4.45 4.03 -2.47
N SER A 36 -3.78 4.64 -1.50
CA SER A 36 -2.39 4.30 -1.21
C SER A 36 -2.27 2.82 -0.77
N PRO A 37 -1.08 2.20 -0.89
CA PRO A 37 -0.88 0.82 -0.44
C PRO A 37 -1.31 0.57 1.02
N THR A 38 -1.04 1.51 1.92
CA THR A 38 -1.44 1.42 3.33
C THR A 38 -2.96 1.48 3.49
N GLN A 39 -3.64 2.38 2.77
CA GLN A 39 -5.10 2.47 2.80
C GLN A 39 -5.77 1.23 2.21
N ALA A 40 -5.24 0.70 1.11
CA ALA A 40 -5.74 -0.53 0.50
C ALA A 40 -5.59 -1.73 1.45
N TRP A 41 -4.45 -1.83 2.13
CA TRP A 41 -4.23 -2.88 3.12
C TRP A 41 -5.16 -2.75 4.34
N ILE A 42 -5.34 -1.54 4.88
CA ILE A 42 -6.33 -1.27 5.95
C ILE A 42 -7.73 -1.69 5.50
N LYS A 43 -8.10 -1.36 4.27
CA LYS A 43 -9.39 -1.75 3.71
C LYS A 43 -9.58 -3.28 3.69
N ILE A 44 -8.53 -4.05 3.40
CA ILE A 44 -8.58 -5.52 3.48
C ILE A 44 -8.87 -5.98 4.92
N LEU A 45 -8.19 -5.40 5.93
CA LEU A 45 -8.46 -5.74 7.33
C LEU A 45 -9.92 -5.50 7.73
N GLN A 46 -10.48 -4.36 7.29
CA GLN A 46 -11.85 -3.96 7.57
C GLN A 46 -12.87 -4.82 6.82
N ASP A 47 -12.62 -5.12 5.54
CA ASP A 47 -13.48 -5.96 4.70
C ASP A 47 -13.50 -7.41 5.24
N ASP A 48 -12.36 -7.92 5.72
CA ASP A 48 -12.22 -9.24 6.36
C ASP A 48 -12.70 -9.27 7.82
N GLN A 49 -13.20 -8.14 8.34
CA GLN A 49 -13.70 -7.98 9.71
C GLN A 49 -12.69 -8.40 10.79
N LEU A 50 -11.40 -8.18 10.52
CA LEU A 50 -10.34 -8.41 11.50
C LEU A 50 -10.36 -7.31 12.56
N HIS A 51 -9.89 -7.64 13.75
CA HIS A 51 -9.80 -6.64 14.81
C HIS A 51 -8.62 -5.71 14.52
N ASP A 52 -8.90 -4.44 14.23
CA ASP A 52 -7.90 -3.41 13.98
C ASP A 52 -8.06 -2.17 14.86
N MET A 53 -6.97 -1.45 15.03
CA MET A 53 -6.91 -0.13 15.64
C MET A 53 -5.94 0.72 14.84
N ILE A 54 -6.44 1.81 14.26
CA ILE A 54 -5.65 2.71 13.43
C ILE A 54 -5.35 3.98 14.23
N LYS A 55 -4.06 4.30 14.37
CA LYS A 55 -3.59 5.57 14.91
C LYS A 55 -3.34 6.52 13.74
N TYR A 56 -3.97 7.69 13.78
CA TYR A 56 -3.80 8.75 12.81
C TYR A 56 -2.92 9.87 13.39
N ALA A 57 -1.94 10.35 12.62
CA ALA A 57 -1.12 11.51 13.00
C ALA A 57 -1.86 12.84 12.73
N ASP A 58 -2.77 12.83 11.76
CA ASP A 58 -3.67 13.91 11.36
C ASP A 58 -4.88 13.29 10.65
N GLU A 59 -5.85 14.09 10.20
CA GLU A 59 -7.12 13.61 9.61
C GLU A 59 -6.94 12.67 8.42
N HIS A 60 -5.79 12.68 7.74
CA HIS A 60 -5.57 11.94 6.50
C HIS A 60 -4.33 11.05 6.50
N ARG A 61 -3.50 11.10 7.55
CA ARG A 61 -2.25 10.35 7.63
C ARG A 61 -2.28 9.29 8.71
N VAL A 62 -2.18 8.04 8.28
CA VAL A 62 -1.98 6.89 9.17
C VAL A 62 -0.58 6.95 9.78
N GLU A 63 -0.50 6.89 11.10
CA GLU A 63 0.74 6.83 11.87
C GLU A 63 1.09 5.38 12.23
N ALA A 64 0.09 4.59 12.63
CA ALA A 64 0.27 3.19 13.00
C ALA A 64 -1.02 2.39 12.80
N VAL A 65 -0.89 1.07 12.60
CA VAL A 65 -2.00 0.13 12.55
C VAL A 65 -1.65 -1.06 13.44
N PHE A 66 -2.51 -1.33 14.41
CA PHE A 66 -2.47 -2.55 15.21
C PHE A 66 -3.59 -3.46 14.72
N TRP A 67 -3.30 -4.72 14.50
CA TRP A 67 -4.29 -5.69 14.06
C TRP A 67 -3.99 -7.05 14.67
N THR A 68 -5.04 -7.86 14.82
CA THR A 68 -4.90 -9.26 15.24
C THR A 68 -6.08 -10.08 14.75
N TYR A 69 -5.90 -11.39 14.69
CA TYR A 69 -7.00 -12.31 14.43
C TYR A 69 -7.93 -12.40 15.65
N THR A 70 -9.20 -12.72 15.42
CA THR A 70 -10.18 -12.93 16.49
C THR A 70 -9.80 -14.10 17.38
N TRP A 71 -9.22 -15.16 16.81
CA TRP A 71 -8.89 -16.38 17.53
C TRP A 71 -7.92 -16.16 18.72
N PRO A 72 -6.78 -15.46 18.57
CA PRO A 72 -5.95 -15.05 19.71
C PRO A 72 -6.71 -14.26 20.79
N ILE A 73 -7.62 -13.35 20.40
CA ILE A 73 -8.46 -12.55 21.33
C ILE A 73 -9.47 -13.43 22.09
N GLU A 74 -9.92 -14.53 21.52
CA GLU A 74 -10.81 -15.44 22.24
C GLU A 74 -10.03 -16.38 23.16
N MET A 75 -8.82 -16.78 22.74
CA MET A 75 -8.02 -17.79 23.44
C MET A 75 -7.34 -17.27 24.69
N TRP A 76 -6.86 -16.02 24.74
CA TRP A 76 -6.24 -15.47 25.97
C TRP A 76 -7.19 -15.48 27.18
N LYS A 77 -8.50 -15.35 26.95
CA LYS A 77 -9.51 -15.46 28.02
C LYS A 77 -9.71 -16.89 28.51
N LYS A 78 -9.43 -17.89 27.68
CA LYS A 78 -9.60 -19.32 28.01
C LYS A 78 -8.42 -19.89 28.80
N PHE A 79 -7.24 -19.28 28.68
CA PHE A 79 -6.03 -19.71 29.37
C PHE A 79 -5.41 -18.53 30.13
N PRO A 80 -6.01 -18.11 31.26
CA PRO A 80 -5.42 -17.06 32.08
C PRO A 80 -4.05 -17.52 32.55
N GLU A 81 -3.06 -16.62 32.49
CA GLU A 81 -1.72 -16.88 33.02
C GLU A 81 -1.85 -17.38 34.47
N HIS A 82 -1.41 -18.62 34.71
CA HIS A 82 -1.15 -19.07 36.08
C HIS A 82 0.01 -18.24 36.60
N ARG A 83 -0.31 -17.33 37.52
CA ARG A 83 0.70 -16.68 38.36
C ARG A 83 1.10 -17.69 39.43
N ASP A 84 2.26 -18.30 39.25
CA ASP A 84 2.97 -19.05 40.30
C ASP A 84 3.42 -18.12 41.44
#